data_AF-A0AAV8YZS5-F1
#
_entry.id   AF-A0AAV8YZS5-F1
#
_cell.length_a   1.000
_cell.length_b   1.000
_cell.length_c   1.000
_cell.angle_alpha   90.00
_cell.angle_beta   90.00
_cell.angle_gamma   90.00
#
_symmetry.space_group_name_H-M   'P 1'
#
loop_
_entity.id
_entity.type
_entity.pdbx_description
1 polymer ?
#
loop_
_entity_poly.entity_id
_entity_poly.type
_entity_poly.pdbx_seq_one_letter_code
_entity_poly.pdbx_strand_id
1 'polypeptide(L)'
;MDTILEMVPFSNCDSESRIIKIVQKMVDEGDVEKYDIFFNENTLKRTRRHKKWEKEKKEAELVDMSELEKDLERNMNQRGEWFEKFLTNIEEKYTPKRKKKSITNGSRKQQKKM
;
A
#
# COMPACT_ATOMS: atom_id res chain seq x y z
N MET A 1 20.79 -14.70 -4.60
CA MET A 1 19.81 -15.04 -3.56
C MET A 1 18.78 -13.91 -3.37
N ASP A 2 19.22 -12.65 -3.23
CA ASP A 2 18.33 -11.49 -3.00
C ASP A 2 17.07 -11.44 -3.89
N THR A 3 17.25 -11.51 -5.22
CA THR A 3 16.13 -11.43 -6.18
C THR A 3 15.11 -12.55 -6.03
N ILE A 4 15.56 -13.77 -5.69
CA ILE A 4 14.65 -14.91 -5.48
C ILE A 4 13.79 -14.64 -4.24
N LEU A 5 14.40 -14.14 -3.17
CA LEU A 5 13.70 -13.88 -1.92
C LEU A 5 12.72 -12.69 -2.02
N GLU A 6 12.98 -11.75 -2.92
CA GLU A 6 12.07 -10.62 -3.18
C GLU A 6 10.91 -10.99 -4.12
N MET A 7 11.15 -11.83 -5.13
CA MET A 7 10.14 -12.17 -6.14
C MET A 7 9.26 -13.36 -5.75
N VAL A 8 9.79 -14.33 -4.98
CA VAL A 8 9.06 -15.55 -4.64
C VAL A 8 8.18 -15.30 -3.41
N PRO A 9 6.85 -15.39 -3.55
CA PRO A 9 5.95 -15.24 -2.42
C PRO A 9 6.25 -16.27 -1.32
N PHE A 10 6.11 -15.86 -0.07
CA PHE A 10 6.32 -16.70 1.13
C PHE A 10 7.73 -17.28 1.28
N SER A 11 8.69 -16.82 0.47
CA SER A 11 10.10 -17.18 0.67
C SER A 11 10.67 -16.36 1.84
N ASN A 12 11.55 -17.00 2.61
CA ASN A 12 12.20 -16.39 3.77
C ASN A 12 13.68 -16.80 3.84
N CYS A 13 14.43 -16.15 4.73
CA CYS A 13 15.85 -16.44 4.91
C CYS A 13 16.12 -17.88 5.37
N ASP A 14 15.17 -18.52 6.07
CA ASP A 14 15.29 -19.92 6.49
C ASP A 14 15.19 -20.90 5.30
N SER A 15 14.45 -20.50 4.27
CA SER A 15 14.24 -21.28 3.04
C SER A 15 15.45 -21.29 2.11
N GLU A 16 16.46 -20.45 2.34
CA GLU A 16 17.67 -20.36 1.49
C GLU A 16 18.30 -21.73 1.23
N SER A 17 18.46 -22.54 2.28
CA SER A 17 19.07 -23.88 2.16
C SER A 17 18.27 -24.82 1.28
N ARG A 18 16.93 -24.71 1.32
CA ARG A 18 16.02 -25.48 0.47
C ARG A 18 16.07 -24.98 -0.98
N ILE A 19 16.08 -23.67 -1.19
CA ILE A 19 16.15 -23.06 -2.52
C ILE A 19 17.43 -23.50 -3.23
N ILE A 20 18.58 -23.44 -2.55
CA ILE A 20 19.87 -23.88 -3.11
C ILE A 20 19.81 -25.35 -3.55
N LYS A 21 19.22 -26.22 -2.74
CA LYS A 21 19.06 -27.65 -3.08
C LYS A 21 18.18 -27.87 -4.31
N ILE A 22 17.10 -27.10 -4.46
CA ILE A 22 16.21 -27.21 -5.62
C ILE A 22 16.94 -26.74 -6.88
N VAL A 23 17.58 -25.56 -6.82
CA VAL A 23 18.33 -25.02 -7.96
C VAL A 23 19.49 -25.93 -8.35
N GLN A 24 20.19 -26.54 -7.38
CA GLN A 24 21.24 -27.50 -7.66
C GLN A 24 20.71 -28.70 -8.45
N LYS A 25 19.56 -29.28 -8.06
CA LYS A 25 18.94 -30.37 -8.80
C LYS A 25 18.57 -29.98 -10.23
N MET A 26 17.99 -28.79 -10.41
CA MET A 26 17.64 -28.29 -11.74
C MET A 26 18.87 -28.06 -12.63
N VAL A 27 19.99 -27.65 -12.04
CA VAL A 27 21.27 -27.56 -12.75
C VAL A 27 21.80 -28.95 -13.12
N ASP A 28 21.72 -29.91 -12.20
CA ASP A 28 22.16 -31.29 -12.44
C ASP A 28 21.31 -32.00 -13.52
N GLU A 29 20.02 -31.67 -13.60
CA GLU A 29 19.07 -32.14 -14.63
C GLU A 29 19.24 -31.42 -15.98
N GLY A 30 19.99 -30.31 -16.01
CA GLY A 30 20.24 -29.52 -17.22
C GLY A 30 19.13 -28.52 -17.58
N ASP A 31 18.15 -28.33 -16.71
CA ASP A 31 17.02 -27.41 -16.90
C ASP A 31 17.45 -25.93 -16.80
N VAL A 32 18.49 -25.65 -16.02
CA VAL A 32 18.96 -24.28 -15.75
C VAL A 32 20.48 -24.21 -15.80
N GLU A 33 21.01 -23.12 -16.36
CA GLU A 33 22.44 -22.88 -16.41
C GLU A 33 23.05 -22.67 -15.01
N LYS A 34 24.26 -23.19 -14.83
CA LYS A 34 25.02 -23.02 -13.60
C LYS A 34 25.66 -21.64 -13.54
N TYR A 35 25.34 -20.89 -12.49
CA TYR A 35 26.01 -19.63 -12.17
C TYR A 35 26.75 -19.73 -10.84
N ASP A 36 28.09 -19.66 -10.87
CA ASP A 36 28.91 -19.83 -9.66
C ASP A 36 28.63 -18.76 -8.59
N ILE A 37 28.27 -17.54 -9.00
CA ILE A 37 27.91 -16.45 -8.10
C ILE A 37 26.73 -16.82 -7.19
N PHE A 38 25.83 -17.69 -7.66
CA PHE A 38 24.67 -18.11 -6.88
C PHE A 38 25.06 -19.07 -5.75
N PHE A 39 25.91 -20.06 -6.04
CA PHE A 39 26.32 -21.09 -5.08
C PHE A 39 27.43 -20.61 -4.13
N ASN A 40 28.31 -19.73 -4.61
CA ASN A 40 29.43 -19.17 -3.86
C ASN A 40 29.16 -17.72 -3.43
N GLU A 41 27.96 -17.46 -2.89
CA GLU A 41 27.62 -16.12 -2.40
C GLU A 41 28.56 -15.69 -1.25
N ASN A 42 28.98 -14.42 -1.27
CA ASN A 42 29.76 -13.83 -0.18
C ASN A 42 29.00 -13.93 1.16
N THR A 43 29.67 -14.46 2.19
CA THR A 43 29.16 -14.63 3.55
C THR A 43 28.65 -13.33 4.17
N LEU A 44 29.23 -12.17 3.81
CA LEU A 44 28.80 -10.86 4.26
C LEU A 44 27.39 -10.51 3.76
N LYS A 45 27.06 -10.85 2.50
CA LYS A 45 25.73 -10.60 1.92
C LYS A 45 24.68 -11.46 2.61
N ARG A 46 24.97 -12.74 2.78
CA ARG A 46 24.11 -13.67 3.52
C ARG A 46 23.88 -13.21 4.95
N THR A 47 24.94 -12.88 5.69
CA THR A 47 24.84 -12.42 7.07
C THR A 47 24.02 -11.13 7.19
N ARG A 48 24.22 -10.18 6.27
CA ARG A 48 23.46 -8.91 6.25
C ARG A 48 21.96 -9.17 6.07
N ARG A 49 21.60 -10.09 5.19
CA ARG A 49 20.20 -10.45 4.91
C ARG A 49 19.54 -11.13 6.11
N HIS A 50 20.22 -12.08 6.74
CA HIS A 50 19.74 -12.71 7.98
C HIS A 50 19.58 -11.71 9.13
N LYS A 51 20.56 -10.79 9.31
CA LYS A 51 20.44 -9.73 10.33
C LYS A 51 19.27 -8.78 10.07
N LYS A 52 19.02 -8.42 8.81
CA LYS A 52 17.87 -7.60 8.42
C LYS A 52 16.56 -8.31 8.76
N TRP A 53 16.44 -9.58 8.38
CA TRP A 53 15.26 -10.40 8.64
C TRP A 53 14.97 -10.54 10.15
N GLU A 54 16.00 -10.86 10.94
CA GLU A 54 15.88 -10.96 12.41
C GLU A 54 15.49 -9.63 13.06
N LYS A 55 15.97 -8.51 12.51
CA LYS A 55 15.60 -7.17 12.99
C LYS A 55 14.12 -6.88 12.69
N GLU A 56 13.69 -7.10 11.45
CA GLU A 56 12.30 -6.89 11.03
C GLU A 56 11.33 -7.80 11.79
N LYS A 57 11.73 -9.06 12.05
CA LYS A 57 10.94 -9.99 12.85
C LYS A 57 10.72 -9.48 14.28
N LYS A 58 11.79 -9.00 14.94
CA LYS A 58 11.69 -8.42 16.29
C LYS A 58 10.85 -7.16 16.33
N GLU A 59 11.01 -6.30 15.32
CA GLU A 59 10.19 -5.09 15.18
C GLU A 59 8.72 -5.46 15.00
N ALA A 60 8.40 -6.43 14.15
CA ALA A 60 7.04 -6.91 13.93
C ALA A 60 6.41 -7.54 15.20
N GLU A 61 7.19 -8.27 16.00
CA GLU A 61 6.74 -8.81 17.29
C GLU A 61 6.42 -7.71 18.33
N LEU A 62 7.04 -6.53 18.20
CA LEU A 62 6.82 -5.38 19.08
C LEU A 62 5.65 -4.50 18.64
N VAL A 63 5.14 -4.67 17.41
CA VAL A 63 4.02 -3.88 16.89
C VAL A 63 2.73 -4.28 17.59
N ASP A 64 2.07 -3.31 18.23
CA ASP A 64 0.72 -3.48 18.76
C ASP A 64 -0.30 -3.42 17.61
N MET A 65 -0.93 -4.56 17.34
CA MET A 65 -1.95 -4.69 16.29
C MET A 65 -3.11 -3.71 16.48
N SER A 66 -3.43 -3.33 17.72
CA SER A 66 -4.52 -2.41 18.02
C SER A 66 -4.20 -0.95 17.63
N GLU A 67 -2.92 -0.57 17.66
CA GLU A 67 -2.46 0.74 17.19
C GLU A 67 -2.45 0.78 15.66
N LEU A 68 -2.00 -0.31 15.03
CA LEU A 68 -2.01 -0.46 13.58
C LEU A 68 -3.42 -0.35 12.98
N GLU A 69 -4.42 -0.97 13.61
CA GLU A 69 -5.82 -0.88 13.19
C GLU A 69 -6.33 0.57 13.24
N LYS A 70 -6.00 1.32 14.29
CA LYS A 70 -6.37 2.74 14.43
C LYS A 70 -5.73 3.61 13.35
N ASP A 71 -4.46 3.34 13.04
CA ASP A 71 -3.75 4.06 11.98
C ASP A 71 -4.31 3.75 10.59
N LEU A 72 -4.70 2.50 10.32
CA LEU A 72 -5.40 2.11 9.09
C LEU A 72 -6.73 2.84 8.95
N GLU A 73 -7.55 2.86 10.01
CA GLU A 73 -8.82 3.57 10.01
C GLU A 73 -8.63 5.08 9.78
N ARG A 74 -7.66 5.69 10.46
CA ARG A 74 -7.30 7.10 10.27
C ARG A 74 -6.92 7.40 8.82
N ASN A 75 -6.08 6.56 8.21
CA ASN A 75 -5.66 6.72 6.82
C ASN A 75 -6.82 6.56 5.84
N MET A 76 -7.73 5.61 6.08
CA MET A 76 -8.95 5.46 5.27
C MET A 76 -9.84 6.71 5.33
N ASN A 77 -10.05 7.24 6.53
CA ASN A 77 -10.84 8.46 6.73
C ASN A 77 -10.19 9.68 6.04
N GLN A 78 -8.87 9.86 6.18
CA GLN A 78 -8.15 10.93 5.48
C GLN A 78 -8.23 10.82 3.96
N ARG A 79 -8.18 9.60 3.41
CA ARG A 79 -8.36 9.37 1.96
C ARG A 79 -9.77 9.73 1.52
N GLY A 80 -10.78 9.40 2.31
CA GLY A 80 -12.17 9.80 2.08
C GLY A 80 -12.33 11.32 2.07
N GLU A 81 -11.86 12.00 3.11
CA GLU A 81 -11.91 13.47 3.20
C GLU A 81 -11.19 14.16 2.05
N TRP A 82 -10.04 13.64 1.62
CA TRP A 82 -9.30 14.17 0.49
C TRP A 82 -10.10 14.04 -0.81
N PHE A 83 -10.78 12.90 -1.01
CA PHE A 83 -11.63 12.67 -2.17
C PHE A 83 -12.86 13.59 -2.18
N GLU A 84 -13.51 13.78 -1.03
CA GLU A 84 -14.63 14.73 -0.89
C GLU A 84 -14.20 16.16 -1.23
N LYS A 85 -13.04 16.60 -0.75
CA LYS A 85 -12.46 17.91 -1.10
C LYS A 85 -12.16 18.00 -2.60
N PHE A 86 -11.65 16.94 -3.20
CA PHE A 86 -11.39 16.88 -4.64
C PHE A 86 -12.69 17.05 -5.45
N LEU A 87 -13.76 16.32 -5.10
CA LEU A 87 -15.07 16.45 -5.76
C LEU A 87 -15.65 17.86 -5.57
N THR A 88 -15.57 18.42 -4.37
CA THR A 88 -16.04 19.78 -4.07
C THR A 88 -15.33 20.83 -4.95
N ASN A 89 -14.01 20.70 -5.12
CA ASN A 89 -13.23 21.62 -5.97
C ASN A 89 -13.61 21.50 -7.45
N ILE A 90 -13.93 20.29 -7.92
CA ILE A 90 -14.45 20.09 -9.29
C ILE A 90 -15.82 20.74 -9.42
N GLU A 91 -16.73 20.49 -8.47
CA GLU A 91 -18.06 21.08 -8.49
C GLU A 91 -17.98 22.60 -8.57
N GLU A 92 -17.19 23.24 -7.70
CA GLU A 92 -17.05 24.70 -7.68
C GLU A 92 -16.50 25.27 -9.00
N LYS A 93 -15.59 24.55 -9.65
CA LYS A 93 -14.95 25.00 -10.90
C LYS A 93 -15.88 24.91 -12.10
N TYR A 94 -16.70 23.87 -12.18
CA TYR A 94 -17.49 23.57 -13.37
C TYR A 94 -18.98 23.88 -13.24
N THR A 95 -19.51 24.08 -12.03
CA THR A 95 -20.89 24.57 -11.88
C THR A 95 -20.96 26.09 -12.00
N PRO A 96 -21.86 26.63 -12.83
CA PRO A 96 -22.05 28.07 -12.92
C PRO A 96 -22.60 28.60 -11.59
N LYS A 97 -21.83 29.47 -10.91
CA LYS A 97 -22.21 30.12 -9.65
C LYS A 97 -23.44 31.01 -9.86
N ARG A 98 -24.64 30.44 -9.71
CA ARG A 98 -25.90 31.20 -9.70
C ARG A 98 -25.96 32.05 -8.42
N LYS A 99 -26.04 33.37 -8.56
CA LYS A 99 -26.33 34.27 -7.42
C LYS A 99 -27.65 33.83 -6.78
N LYS A 100 -27.63 33.47 -5.49
CA LYS A 100 -28.86 33.22 -4.73
C LYS A 100 -29.73 34.47 -4.83
N LYS A 101 -30.88 34.37 -5.51
CA LYS A 101 -31.85 35.46 -5.55
C LYS A 101 -32.45 35.58 -4.15
N SER A 102 -32.48 36.79 -3.59
CA SER A 102 -33.18 37.04 -2.33
C SER A 102 -34.66 36.68 -2.50
N ILE A 103 -35.22 35.98 -1.52
CA ILE A 103 -36.68 35.80 -1.42
C ILE A 103 -37.22 37.17 -1.01
N THR A 104 -37.69 37.97 -1.96
CA THR A 104 -38.47 39.15 -1.65
C THR A 104 -39.90 38.72 -1.33
N ASN A 105 -40.39 39.12 -0.15
CA ASN A 105 -41.78 38.90 0.25
C ASN A 105 -42.70 39.72 -0.67
N GLY A 106 -43.25 39.08 -1.70
CA GLY A 106 -44.24 39.71 -2.59
C GLY A 106 -45.48 40.10 -1.79
N SER A 107 -45.83 41.40 -1.80
CA SER A 107 -47.04 41.90 -1.13
C SER A 107 -48.30 41.37 -1.82
N ARG A 108 -49.16 40.70 -1.04
CA ARG A 108 -50.40 40.07 -1.51
C ARG A 108 -51.43 41.17 -1.81
N LYS A 109 -51.68 41.46 -3.09
CA LYS A 109 -52.69 42.44 -3.54
C LYS A 109 -54.09 41.94 -3.16
N GLN A 110 -54.76 42.59 -2.19
CA GLN A 110 -56.13 42.27 -1.80
C GLN A 110 -57.09 42.64 -2.94
N GLN A 111 -57.80 41.65 -3.49
CA GLN A 111 -58.93 41.88 -4.40
C GLN A 111 -60.09 42.52 -3.63
N LYS A 112 -60.45 43.75 -3.99
CA LYS A 112 -61.72 44.39 -3.58
C LYS A 112 -62.88 43.57 -4.17
N LYS A 113 -63.70 42.96 -3.31
CA LYS A 113 -65.02 42.46 -3.71
C LYS A 113 -65.97 43.65 -3.84
N MET A 114 -66.73 43.66 -4.94
CA MET A 114 -67.88 44.55 -5.16
C MET A 114 -69.01 44.26 -4.18
#